data_AF-A0A1C4X0H7-F1
#
_entry.id   AF-A0A1C4X0H7-F1
#
_cell.length_a   1.000
_cell.length_b   1.000
_cell.length_c   1.000
_cell.angle_alpha   90.00
_cell.angle_beta   90.00
_cell.angle_gamma   90.00
#
_symmetry.space_group_name_H-M   'P 1'
#
loop_
_entity.id
_entity.type
_entity.pdbx_description
1 polymer ?
#
loop_
_entity_poly.entity_id
_entity_poly.type
_entity_poly.pdbx_seq_one_letter_code
_entity_poly.pdbx_strand_id
1 'polypeptide(L)'
;MMHDHTGPRRYRLKIYDGQYEVLHNRTHVVDVDLDSPTMGGVLDRQLAALTRAALDANEPMDRPRLEVVDPETGDVVLDWTGA
;
A
#
# COMPACT_ATOMS: atom_id res chain seq x y z
N MET A 1 -18.41 -13.69 -13.35
CA MET A 1 -18.63 -13.80 -11.90
C MET A 1 -18.01 -12.56 -11.28
N MET A 2 -18.84 -11.66 -10.76
CA MET A 2 -18.38 -10.44 -10.09
C MET A 2 -18.09 -10.82 -8.63
N HIS A 3 -16.89 -10.52 -8.12
CA HIS A 3 -16.54 -10.85 -6.74
C HIS A 3 -17.29 -9.88 -5.81
N ASP A 4 -18.34 -10.41 -5.18
CA ASP A 4 -19.15 -9.76 -4.15
C ASP A 4 -18.38 -9.75 -2.83
N HIS A 5 -17.47 -8.80 -2.66
CA HIS A 5 -16.79 -8.58 -1.37
C HIS A 5 -17.09 -7.18 -0.87
N THR A 6 -18.28 -7.05 -0.29
CA THR A 6 -18.71 -5.86 0.44
C THR A 6 -18.05 -5.83 1.82
N GLY A 7 -16.83 -5.30 1.89
CA GLY A 7 -16.20 -4.96 3.16
C GLY A 7 -14.66 -5.01 3.17
N PRO A 8 -14.04 -4.62 4.30
CA PRO A 8 -12.60 -4.58 4.41
C PRO A 8 -11.95 -5.94 4.16
N ARG A 9 -10.93 -5.95 3.32
CA ARG A 9 -10.10 -7.11 3.00
C ARG A 9 -8.65 -6.85 3.35
N ARG A 10 -7.91 -7.92 3.63
CA ARG A 10 -6.49 -7.84 3.94
C ARG A 10 -5.70 -7.72 2.65
N TYR A 11 -4.85 -6.70 2.56
CA TYR A 11 -3.91 -6.52 1.47
C TYR A 11 -2.49 -6.37 2.00
N ARG A 12 -1.52 -6.82 1.21
CA ARG A 12 -0.12 -6.51 1.44
C ARG A 12 0.19 -5.15 0.82
N LEU A 13 0.91 -4.32 1.55
CA LEU A 13 1.45 -3.06 1.05
C LEU A 13 2.93 -3.22 0.75
N LYS A 14 3.32 -2.74 -0.43
CA LYS A 14 4.71 -2.50 -0.79
C LYS A 14 4.89 -1.02 -1.03
N ILE A 15 5.91 -0.44 -0.42
CA ILE A 15 6.25 0.97 -0.64
C ILE A 15 7.41 1.06 -1.63
N TYR A 16 7.30 2.02 -2.53
CA TYR A 16 8.29 2.27 -3.57
C TYR A 16 8.73 3.72 -3.59
N ASP A 17 9.98 3.94 -3.99
CA ASP A 17 10.48 5.22 -4.48
C ASP A 17 10.82 5.10 -5.97
N GLY A 18 9.98 5.68 -6.83
CA GLY A 18 10.07 5.47 -8.27
C GLY A 18 9.87 4.00 -8.67
N GLN A 19 10.96 3.31 -9.03
CA GLN A 19 10.94 1.88 -9.43
C GLN A 19 11.49 0.94 -8.34
N TYR A 20 12.00 1.49 -7.23
CA TYR A 20 12.69 0.71 -6.20
C TYR A 20 11.76 0.42 -5.03
N GLU A 21 11.62 -0.86 -4.68
CA GLU A 21 10.90 -1.27 -3.46
C GLU A 21 11.76 -0.92 -2.24
N VAL A 22 11.25 -0.04 -1.38
CA VAL A 22 11.88 0.30 -0.10
C VAL A 22 11.28 -0.56 1.00
N LEU A 23 12.02 -0.73 2.11
CA LEU A 23 11.59 -1.61 3.22
C LEU A 23 11.24 -3.05 2.76
N HIS A 24 11.85 -3.54 1.67
CA HIS A 24 11.56 -4.83 1.05
C HIS A 24 11.76 -6.05 1.99
N ASN A 25 12.49 -5.87 3.09
CA ASN A 25 12.69 -6.86 4.14
C ASN A 25 11.56 -6.91 5.18
N ARG A 26 10.56 -6.03 5.08
CA ARG A 26 9.41 -5.95 5.98
C ARG A 26 8.13 -6.30 5.21
N THR A 27 7.26 -7.04 5.88
CA THR A 27 5.91 -7.31 5.36
C THR A 27 4.95 -6.35 6.03
N HIS A 28 4.26 -5.55 5.22
CA HIS A 28 3.23 -4.63 5.67
C HIS A 28 1.88 -5.12 5.17
N VAL A 29 0.89 -5.18 6.07
CA VAL A 29 -0.47 -5.59 5.74
C VAL A 29 -1.45 -4.58 6.29
N VAL A 30 -2.53 -4.33 5.55
CA VAL A 30 -3.62 -3.45 5.94
C VAL A 30 -4.96 -4.10 5.62
N ASP A 31 -5.92 -3.96 6.52
CA ASP A 31 -7.30 -4.32 6.24
C ASP A 31 -8.01 -3.06 5.72
N VAL A 32 -8.37 -3.04 4.44
CA VAL A 32 -9.01 -1.89 3.77
C VAL A 32 -10.11 -2.37 2.82
N ASP A 33 -11.19 -1.61 2.76
CA ASP A 33 -12.23 -1.79 1.75
C ASP A 33 -11.88 -0.90 0.56
N LEU A 34 -11.49 -1.50 -0.56
CA LEU A 34 -11.05 -0.76 -1.75
C LEU A 34 -12.22 -0.10 -2.50
N ASP A 35 -13.46 -0.54 -2.25
CA ASP A 35 -14.66 0.05 -2.85
C ASP A 35 -15.24 1.19 -1.99
N SER A 36 -14.69 1.39 -0.79
CA SER A 36 -15.15 2.42 0.15
C SER A 36 -14.63 3.82 -0.23
N PRO A 37 -15.46 4.87 -0.10
CA PRO A 37 -15.00 6.26 -0.31
C PRO A 37 -13.92 6.71 0.69
N THR A 38 -13.75 5.96 1.79
CA THR A 38 -12.72 6.26 2.80
C THR A 38 -11.37 5.59 2.52
N MET A 39 -11.28 4.73 1.51
CA MET A 39 -10.06 4.00 1.12
C MET A 39 -8.86 4.95 0.96
N GLY A 40 -9.02 6.04 0.23
CA GLY A 40 -7.93 6.99 -0.05
C GLY A 40 -7.27 7.51 1.22
N GLY A 41 -8.07 7.94 2.21
CA GLY A 41 -7.54 8.42 3.49
C GLY A 41 -6.84 7.33 4.33
N VAL A 42 -7.22 6.06 4.17
CA VAL A 42 -6.50 4.93 4.79
C VAL A 42 -5.15 4.75 4.12
N LEU A 43 -5.12 4.72 2.78
CA LEU A 43 -3.89 4.53 2.01
C LEU A 43 -2.92 5.70 2.17
N ASP A 44 -3.40 6.94 2.22
CA ASP A 44 -2.58 8.13 2.49
C ASP A 44 -1.89 8.06 3.85
N ARG A 45 -2.62 7.59 4.88
CA ARG A 45 -2.03 7.39 6.20
C ARG A 45 -0.95 6.31 6.20
N GLN A 46 -1.18 5.22 5.47
CA GLN A 46 -0.18 4.16 5.32
C GLN A 46 1.04 4.65 4.54
N LEU A 47 0.84 5.40 3.45
CA LEU A 47 1.91 5.99 2.65
C LEU A 47 2.78 6.91 3.50
N ALA A 48 2.17 7.79 4.31
CA ALA A 48 2.90 8.67 5.22
C ALA A 48 3.68 7.89 6.29
N ALA A 49 3.05 6.87 6.90
CA ALA A 49 3.68 6.06 7.94
C ALA A 49 4.88 5.25 7.41
N LEU A 50 4.73 4.63 6.24
CA LEU A 50 5.78 3.84 5.60
C LEU A 50 6.89 4.73 5.05
N THR A 51 6.56 5.91 4.49
CA THR A 51 7.57 6.91 4.08
C THR A 51 8.43 7.32 5.27
N ARG A 52 7.80 7.62 6.42
CA ARG A 52 8.54 7.93 7.64
C ARG A 52 9.43 6.76 8.09
N ALA A 53 8.92 5.54 8.05
CA ALA A 53 9.70 4.36 8.43
C ALA A 53 10.89 4.11 7.48
N ALA A 54 10.76 4.43 6.20
CA ALA A 54 11.83 4.36 5.22
C ALA A 54 12.89 5.44 5.48
N LEU A 55 12.48 6.68 5.75
CA LEU A 55 13.40 7.77 6.14
C LEU A 55 14.15 7.44 7.45
N ASP A 56 13.46 6.86 8.44
CA ASP A 56 14.10 6.40 9.69
C ASP A 56 15.11 5.26 9.44
N ALA A 57 14.95 4.51 8.35
CA ALA A 57 15.89 3.49 7.89
C ALA A 57 17.02 4.04 6.98
N ASN A 58 17.06 5.36 6.74
CA ASN A 58 17.95 6.04 5.79
C ASN A 58 17.73 5.64 4.32
N GLU A 59 16.52 5.18 3.97
CA GLU A 59 16.12 4.96 2.58
C GLU A 59 15.62 6.28 1.96
N PRO A 60 16.00 6.61 0.71
CA PRO A 60 15.49 7.80 0.02
C PRO A 60 14.00 7.65 -0.32
N MET A 61 13.26 8.76 -0.31
CA MET A 61 11.81 8.80 -0.54
C MET A 61 11.41 10.06 -1.33
N ASP A 62 11.91 10.21 -2.56
CA ASP A 62 11.64 11.40 -3.37
C ASP A 62 10.24 11.38 -4.04
N ARG A 63 9.77 10.19 -4.41
CA ARG A 63 8.49 9.93 -5.09
C ARG A 63 7.81 8.69 -4.49
N PRO A 64 7.32 8.81 -3.24
CA PRO A 64 6.74 7.69 -2.52
C PRO A 64 5.43 7.21 -3.18
N ARG A 65 5.26 5.90 -3.35
CA ARG A 65 3.98 5.28 -3.74
C ARG A 65 3.76 3.95 -3.02
N LEU A 66 2.52 3.48 -2.99
CA LEU A 66 2.15 2.15 -2.52
C LEU A 66 1.65 1.28 -3.67
N GLU A 67 2.14 0.06 -3.73
CA GLU A 67 1.42 -1.02 -4.41
C GLU A 67 0.60 -1.79 -3.36
N VAL A 68 -0.69 -1.90 -3.61
CA VAL A 68 -1.62 -2.76 -2.87
C VAL A 68 -1.68 -4.10 -3.59
N VAL A 69 -1.29 -5.15 -2.88
CA VAL A 69 -1.12 -6.49 -3.43
C VAL A 69 -2.10 -7.44 -2.75
N ASP A 70 -2.84 -8.20 -3.56
CA ASP A 70 -3.67 -9.30 -3.06
C ASP A 70 -2.76 -10.38 -2.46
N PRO A 71 -2.91 -10.73 -1.17
CA PRO A 71 -2.02 -11.68 -0.51
C PRO A 71 -2.26 -13.13 -0.93
N GLU A 72 -3.43 -13.45 -1.52
CA GLU A 72 -3.77 -14.79 -1.98
C GLU A 72 -3.19 -15.05 -3.38
N THR A 73 -3.31 -14.09 -4.30
CA THR A 73 -2.85 -14.26 -5.69
C THR A 73 -1.47 -13.68 -5.94
N GLY A 74 -1.04 -12.70 -5.15
CA GLY A 74 0.19 -11.93 -5.37
C GLY A 74 0.04 -10.82 -6.42
N ASP A 75 -1.17 -10.58 -6.93
CA ASP A 75 -1.42 -9.55 -7.94
C ASP A 75 -1.45 -8.14 -7.34
N VAL A 76 -0.90 -7.18 -8.08
CA VAL A 76 -1.09 -5.75 -7.77
C VAL A 76 -2.51 -5.37 -8.17
N VAL A 77 -3.32 -5.00 -7.18
CA VAL A 77 -4.73 -4.60 -7.39
C VAL A 77 -4.90 -3.09 -7.46
N LEU A 78 -3.95 -2.32 -6.91
CA LEU A 78 -3.94 -0.87 -6.95
C LEU A 78 -2.52 -0.31 -6.81
N ASP A 79 -2.19 0.69 -7.62
CA ASP A 79 -1.01 1.56 -7.46
C ASP A 79 -1.48 2.93 -6.94
N TRP A 80 -1.02 3.33 -5.77
CA TRP A 80 -1.46 4.52 -5.03
C TRP A 80 -0.31 5.49 -4.78
N THR A 81 -0.38 6.67 -5.39
CA THR A 81 0.64 7.72 -5.26
C THR A 81 0.29 8.81 -4.23
N GLY A 82 -0.78 8.61 -3.46
CA GLY A 82 -1.40 9.67 -2.66
C GLY A 82 -2.42 10.47 -3.48
N ALA A 83 -3.40 11.05 -2.77
CA ALA A 83 -4.36 12.00 -3.32
C ALA A 83 -3.83 13.44 -3.37
#